data_AF-A0A1L3ENU9-F1
#
_entry.id   AF-A0A1L3ENU9-F1
#
_cell.length_a   1.000
_cell.length_b   1.000
_cell.length_c   1.000
_cell.angle_alpha   90.00
_cell.angle_beta   90.00
_cell.angle_gamma   90.00
#
_symmetry.space_group_name_H-M   'P 1'
#
loop_
_entity.id
_entity.type
_entity.pdbx_description
1 polymer ?
#
loop_
_entity_poly.entity_id
_entity_poly.type
_entity_poly.pdbx_seq_one_letter_code
_entity_poly.pdbx_strand_id
1 'polypeptide(L)'
;MFGWLASFGMHSRARSTPTTRWLAVTPRTLVEGLGQLGGVLYLAPGAKGCPFQDNAPFGCLVESADLAPLLATRYVGLTCAITAEGPREWIDCVSGEGEALARIYLLPDTDYLAWDGLFVDATSVDAPARERPDREWLRASRARVLSFTRRRMVGFTVLGARDVLISSLGRGVARDIAVSESVGITV
;
A
#
# COMPACT_ATOMS: atom_id res chain seq x y z
N MET A 1 19.22 20.52 -1.46
CA MET A 1 19.19 21.14 -0.13
C MET A 1 18.92 20.01 0.85
N PHE A 2 19.98 19.43 1.41
CA PHE A 2 19.94 18.23 2.25
C PHE A 2 19.88 18.65 3.72
N GLY A 3 18.85 18.22 4.46
CA GLY A 3 18.66 18.65 5.83
C GLY A 3 17.64 17.83 6.60
N TRP A 4 17.82 16.52 6.69
CA TRP A 4 17.08 15.66 7.64
C TRP A 4 17.97 14.52 8.15
N LEU A 5 19.04 14.87 8.86
CA LEU A 5 19.78 13.96 9.72
C LEU A 5 20.23 14.71 10.98
N ALA A 6 19.33 14.87 11.94
CA ALA A 6 19.69 15.06 13.35
C ALA A 6 18.42 15.07 14.21
N SER A 7 18.14 13.94 14.88
CA SER A 7 17.77 13.88 16.30
C SER A 7 17.44 12.44 16.69
N PHE A 8 18.47 11.64 16.98
CA PHE A 8 18.30 10.45 17.82
C PHE A 8 18.26 10.91 19.29
N GLY A 9 17.20 11.62 19.65
CA GLY A 9 16.88 11.86 21.06
C GLY A 9 16.06 10.69 21.58
N MET A 10 16.37 10.17 22.76
CA MET A 10 15.47 9.28 23.49
C MET A 10 14.10 9.95 23.65
N HIS A 11 13.16 9.65 22.77
CA HIS A 11 11.81 10.19 22.82
C HIS A 11 10.93 9.18 23.55
N SER A 12 10.54 9.57 24.77
CA SER A 12 9.46 8.98 25.54
C SER A 12 8.23 8.75 24.64
N ARG A 13 7.99 7.51 24.23
CA ARG A 13 6.75 6.94 23.62
C ARG A 13 5.79 7.98 23.01
N ALA A 14 6.26 8.77 22.05
CA ALA A 14 5.42 9.74 21.36
C ALA A 14 4.59 8.99 20.31
N ARG A 15 3.30 8.76 20.61
CA ARG A 15 2.32 8.38 19.59
C ARG A 15 1.91 9.66 18.87
N SER A 16 2.31 9.82 17.61
CA SER A 16 1.83 10.92 16.79
C SER A 16 0.47 10.58 16.18
N THR A 17 -0.38 11.59 16.00
CA THR A 17 -1.53 11.46 15.11
C THR A 17 -1.02 11.11 13.71
N PRO A 18 -1.59 10.08 13.04
CA PRO A 18 -1.20 9.74 11.68
C PRO A 18 -1.51 10.89 10.74
N THR A 19 -0.59 11.20 9.84
CA THR A 19 -0.78 12.19 8.78
C THR A 19 -1.03 11.45 7.47
N THR A 20 -2.15 11.75 6.81
CA THR A 20 -2.52 11.16 5.53
C THR A 20 -2.58 12.23 4.45
N ARG A 21 -1.86 12.00 3.35
CA ARG A 21 -1.96 12.79 2.13
C ARG A 21 -2.70 12.00 1.06
N TRP A 22 -3.77 12.57 0.52
CA TRP A 22 -4.59 11.94 -0.51
C TRP A 22 -4.18 12.39 -1.91
N LEU A 23 -4.09 11.42 -2.81
CA LEU A 23 -3.70 11.64 -4.20
C LEU A 23 -4.68 10.91 -5.14
N ALA A 24 -5.04 11.58 -6.24
CA ALA A 24 -5.72 10.93 -7.36
C ALA A 24 -4.69 10.24 -8.24
N VAL A 25 -4.92 8.97 -8.56
CA VAL A 25 -4.00 8.15 -9.36
C VAL A 25 -4.74 7.35 -10.42
N THR A 26 -4.08 7.15 -11.55
CA THR A 26 -4.57 6.17 -12.53
C THR A 26 -4.12 4.77 -12.13
N PRO A 27 -4.93 3.72 -12.37
CA PRO A 27 -4.53 2.34 -12.12
C PRO A 27 -3.21 1.98 -12.82
N ARG A 28 -2.97 2.57 -14.00
CA ARG A 28 -1.72 2.41 -14.73
C ARG A 28 -0.54 2.98 -13.94
N THR A 29 -0.59 4.25 -13.52
CA THR A 29 0.48 4.87 -12.73
C THR A 29 0.81 4.05 -11.48
N LEU A 30 -0.22 3.57 -10.78
CA LEU A 30 -0.05 2.71 -9.61
C LEU A 30 0.67 1.41 -9.97
N VAL A 31 0.17 0.65 -10.96
CA VAL A 31 0.78 -0.61 -11.41
C VAL A 31 2.23 -0.40 -11.90
N GLU A 32 2.49 0.70 -12.60
CA GLU A 32 3.82 1.01 -13.11
C GLU A 32 4.83 1.27 -11.97
N GLY A 33 4.38 1.97 -10.92
CA GLY A 33 5.21 2.31 -9.77
C GLY A 33 5.39 1.17 -8.76
N LEU A 34 4.34 0.41 -8.47
CA LEU A 34 4.39 -0.64 -7.44
C LEU A 34 5.49 -1.68 -7.70
N GLY A 35 5.76 -1.99 -8.97
CA GLY A 35 6.81 -2.92 -9.38
C GLY A 35 8.24 -2.48 -9.04
N GLN A 36 8.44 -1.24 -8.57
CA GLN A 36 9.75 -0.69 -8.21
C GLN A 36 10.01 -0.68 -6.70
N LEU A 37 9.01 -0.97 -5.86
CA LEU A 37 9.11 -0.82 -4.41
C LEU A 37 10.01 -1.87 -3.72
N GLY A 38 10.34 -2.98 -4.38
CA GLY A 38 11.05 -4.08 -3.72
C GLY A 38 10.11 -4.87 -2.78
N GLY A 39 10.54 -5.14 -1.55
CA GLY A 39 9.78 -5.94 -0.58
C GLY A 39 8.84 -5.10 0.28
N VAL A 40 7.55 -5.44 0.28
CA VAL A 40 6.49 -4.74 1.02
C VAL A 40 5.59 -5.73 1.75
N LEU A 41 4.82 -5.24 2.72
CA LEU A 41 3.74 -6.02 3.33
C LEU A 41 2.40 -5.61 2.71
N TYR A 42 1.79 -6.55 1.98
CA TYR A 42 0.50 -6.37 1.33
C TYR A 42 -0.63 -6.93 2.18
N LEU A 43 -1.63 -6.09 2.47
CA LEU A 43 -2.89 -6.49 3.09
C LEU A 43 -3.98 -6.58 2.03
N ALA A 44 -4.34 -7.81 1.69
CA ALA A 44 -5.40 -8.09 0.73
C ALA A 44 -6.78 -8.03 1.42
N PRO A 45 -7.79 -7.42 0.78
CA PRO A 45 -9.15 -7.40 1.32
C PRO A 45 -9.71 -8.82 1.37
N GLY A 46 -10.67 -9.06 2.27
CA GLY A 46 -11.43 -10.31 2.24
C GLY A 46 -12.24 -10.48 0.95
N ALA A 47 -12.22 -11.70 0.39
CA ALA A 47 -12.87 -12.07 -0.88
C ALA A 47 -14.38 -11.73 -1.01
N LYS A 48 -15.06 -11.41 0.10
CA LYS A 48 -16.49 -11.07 0.12
C LYS A 48 -16.80 -9.62 -0.25
N GLY A 49 -15.80 -8.77 -0.47
CA GLY A 49 -15.97 -7.32 -0.57
C GLY A 49 -15.52 -6.67 -1.87
N CYS A 50 -14.96 -7.40 -2.83
CA CYS A 50 -14.46 -6.78 -4.05
C CYS A 50 -15.62 -6.62 -5.06
N PRO A 51 -16.12 -5.39 -5.32
CA PRO A 51 -16.88 -5.16 -6.52
C PRO A 51 -15.91 -5.40 -7.67
N PHE A 52 -16.09 -6.50 -8.40
CA PHE A 52 -15.50 -6.64 -9.71
C PHE A 52 -16.17 -5.56 -10.57
N GLN A 53 -15.57 -4.37 -10.65
CA GLN A 53 -16.09 -3.33 -11.52
C GLN A 53 -15.95 -3.83 -12.96
N ASP A 54 -17.05 -3.78 -13.72
CA ASP A 54 -17.11 -4.16 -15.15
C ASP A 54 -16.17 -3.35 -16.06
N ASN A 55 -15.45 -2.36 -15.50
CA ASN A 55 -14.55 -1.48 -16.21
C ASN A 55 -13.09 -1.76 -15.81
N ALA A 56 -12.61 -2.95 -16.19
CA ALA A 56 -11.19 -3.26 -16.10
C ALA A 56 -10.40 -2.17 -16.85
N PRO A 57 -9.43 -1.50 -16.22
CA PRO A 57 -8.69 -0.42 -16.87
C PRO A 57 -8.00 -0.97 -18.13
N PHE A 58 -8.32 -0.37 -19.28
CA PHE A 58 -7.75 -0.78 -20.57
C PHE A 58 -6.23 -0.87 -20.48
N GLY A 59 -5.68 -2.03 -20.84
CA GLY A 59 -4.24 -2.26 -20.89
C GLY A 59 -3.57 -2.58 -19.55
N CYS A 60 -4.30 -2.87 -18.47
CA CYS A 60 -3.71 -3.39 -17.23
C CYS A 60 -4.31 -4.77 -16.86
N LEU A 61 -3.46 -5.70 -16.44
CA LEU A 61 -3.83 -7.04 -16.00
C LEU A 61 -3.14 -7.38 -14.68
N VAL A 62 -3.68 -8.35 -13.95
CA VAL A 62 -3.06 -8.90 -12.72
C VAL A 62 -2.84 -10.40 -12.86
N GLU A 63 -1.74 -10.92 -12.30
CA GLU A 63 -1.44 -12.36 -12.33
C GLU A 63 -2.24 -13.17 -11.29
N SER A 64 -2.81 -12.52 -10.26
CA SER A 64 -3.54 -13.18 -9.18
C SER A 64 -4.81 -12.41 -8.80
N ALA A 65 -5.84 -13.13 -8.36
CA ALA A 65 -7.09 -12.57 -7.87
C ALA A 65 -6.90 -11.66 -6.64
N ASP A 66 -5.91 -11.96 -5.79
CA ASP A 66 -5.58 -11.14 -4.62
C ASP A 66 -5.17 -9.71 -5.01
N LEU A 67 -4.66 -9.51 -6.23
CA LEU A 67 -4.19 -8.22 -6.74
C LEU A 67 -5.26 -7.46 -7.52
N ALA A 68 -6.36 -8.12 -7.90
CA ALA A 68 -7.45 -7.51 -8.66
C ALA A 68 -7.97 -6.18 -8.05
N PRO A 69 -8.06 -6.02 -6.71
CA PRO A 69 -8.49 -4.75 -6.11
C PRO A 69 -7.59 -3.56 -6.50
N LEU A 70 -6.31 -3.77 -6.78
CA LEU A 70 -5.39 -2.69 -7.17
C LEU A 70 -5.79 -2.06 -8.52
N LEU A 71 -6.45 -2.81 -9.41
CA LEU A 71 -6.92 -2.28 -10.70
C LEU A 71 -8.10 -1.31 -10.57
N ALA A 72 -8.87 -1.42 -9.49
CA ALA A 72 -9.99 -0.52 -9.20
C ALA A 72 -9.57 0.74 -8.43
N THR A 73 -8.28 0.89 -8.11
CA THR A 73 -7.78 2.01 -7.31
C THR A 73 -7.82 3.32 -8.11
N ARG A 74 -8.47 4.33 -7.53
CA ARG A 74 -8.58 5.69 -8.09
C ARG A 74 -7.94 6.75 -7.19
N TYR A 75 -7.89 6.47 -5.90
CA TYR A 75 -7.24 7.32 -4.92
C TYR A 75 -6.26 6.50 -4.09
N VAL A 76 -5.20 7.17 -3.65
CA VAL A 76 -4.26 6.61 -2.68
C VAL A 76 -4.12 7.55 -1.50
N GLY A 77 -4.15 7.00 -0.30
CA GLY A 77 -3.84 7.70 0.94
C GLY A 77 -2.42 7.31 1.38
N LEU A 78 -1.48 8.24 1.29
CA LEU A 78 -0.13 8.05 1.82
C LEU A 78 -0.14 8.44 3.29
N THR A 79 -0.01 7.45 4.16
CA THR A 79 -0.09 7.68 5.60
C THR A 79 1.25 7.41 6.28
N CYS A 80 1.66 8.32 7.15
CA CYS A 80 2.79 8.15 8.05
C CYS A 80 2.31 8.25 9.50
N ALA A 81 2.74 7.30 10.34
CA ALA A 81 2.42 7.29 11.75
C ALA A 81 3.64 6.92 12.58
N ILE A 82 3.88 7.65 13.68
CA ILE A 82 4.91 7.32 14.65
C ILE A 82 4.28 6.46 15.73
N THR A 83 4.63 5.17 15.74
CA THR A 83 4.19 4.20 16.75
C THR A 83 5.25 4.00 17.84
N ALA A 84 4.89 3.29 18.90
CA ALA A 84 5.85 2.93 19.95
C ALA A 84 7.04 2.10 19.43
N GLU A 85 6.83 1.33 18.37
CA GLU A 85 7.84 0.48 17.73
C GLU A 85 8.62 1.21 16.62
N GLY A 86 8.29 2.48 16.36
CA GLY A 86 8.93 3.30 15.33
C GLY A 86 7.96 3.85 14.27
N PRO A 87 8.49 4.57 13.26
CA PRO A 87 7.69 5.09 12.16
C PRO A 87 7.14 3.96 11.31
N ARG A 88 5.90 4.12 10.87
CA ARG A 88 5.22 3.22 9.93
C ARG A 88 4.61 4.04 8.81
N GLU A 89 4.81 3.56 7.59
CA GLU A 89 4.31 4.20 6.38
C GLU A 89 3.54 3.19 5.55
N TRP A 90 2.41 3.62 4.99
CA TRP A 90 1.60 2.77 4.14
C TRP A 90 0.81 3.55 3.09
N ILE A 91 0.41 2.83 2.04
CA ILE A 91 -0.57 3.26 1.04
C ILE A 91 -1.90 2.61 1.38
N ASP A 92 -2.93 3.43 1.56
CA ASP A 92 -4.32 3.00 1.43
C ASP A 92 -4.76 3.13 -0.03
N CYS A 93 -5.04 2.01 -0.68
CA CYS A 93 -5.61 1.99 -2.03
C CYS A 93 -7.14 2.10 -1.93
N VAL A 94 -7.75 3.05 -2.61
CA VAL A 94 -9.18 3.37 -2.47
C VAL A 94 -9.87 3.47 -3.84
N SER A 95 -11.10 2.96 -3.92
CA SER A 95 -11.92 2.98 -5.13
C SER A 95 -12.45 4.39 -5.45
N GLY A 96 -13.08 4.55 -6.61
CA GLY A 96 -13.76 5.80 -6.97
C GLY A 96 -14.89 6.19 -5.99
N GLU A 97 -15.51 5.18 -5.36
CA GLU A 97 -16.57 5.33 -4.37
C GLU A 97 -16.05 5.57 -2.93
N GLY A 98 -14.73 5.69 -2.73
CA GLY A 98 -14.16 5.94 -1.41
C GLY A 98 -14.05 4.68 -0.52
N GLU A 99 -14.19 3.47 -1.10
CA GLU A 99 -14.04 2.20 -0.37
C GLU A 99 -12.57 1.74 -0.38
N ALA A 100 -12.03 1.29 0.76
CA ALA A 100 -10.66 0.80 0.80
C ALA A 100 -10.54 -0.59 0.15
N LEU A 101 -9.66 -0.66 -0.83
CA LEU A 101 -9.44 -1.83 -1.68
C LEU A 101 -8.27 -2.68 -1.22
N ALA A 102 -7.21 -2.05 -0.71
CA ALA A 102 -6.04 -2.75 -0.18
C ALA A 102 -5.19 -1.79 0.64
N ARG A 103 -4.26 -2.34 1.43
CA ARG A 103 -3.23 -1.56 2.10
C ARG A 103 -1.85 -2.14 1.84
N ILE A 104 -0.87 -1.28 1.59
CA ILE A 104 0.52 -1.67 1.34
C ILE A 104 1.39 -0.96 2.37
N TYR A 105 2.00 -1.71 3.28
CA TYR A 105 2.96 -1.17 4.24
C TYR A 105 4.37 -1.23 3.68
N LEU A 106 5.11 -0.16 3.96
CA LEU A 106 6.54 -0.10 3.75
C LEU A 106 7.25 -0.87 4.85
N LEU A 107 8.24 -1.62 4.43
CA LEU A 107 9.15 -2.34 5.31
C LEU A 107 10.53 -1.68 5.24
N PRO A 108 11.41 -1.93 6.21
CA PRO A 108 12.81 -1.48 6.15
C PRO A 108 13.55 -1.91 4.86
N ASP A 109 13.09 -3.01 4.25
CA ASP A 109 13.61 -3.56 2.99
C ASP A 109 12.99 -2.95 1.72
N THR A 110 12.03 -2.02 1.86
CA THR A 110 11.41 -1.33 0.72
C THR A 110 12.37 -0.30 0.12
N ASP A 111 12.37 -0.17 -1.20
CA ASP A 111 13.07 0.92 -1.90
C ASP A 111 12.33 2.24 -1.66
N TYR A 112 12.85 3.01 -0.69
CA TYR A 112 12.33 4.31 -0.30
C TYR A 112 12.47 5.39 -1.37
N LEU A 113 13.41 5.27 -2.31
CA LEU A 113 13.54 6.21 -3.41
C LEU A 113 12.48 5.93 -4.48
N ALA A 114 12.22 4.65 -4.76
CA ALA A 114 11.11 4.25 -5.63
C ALA A 114 9.76 4.69 -5.04
N TRP A 115 9.60 4.61 -3.72
CA TRP A 115 8.43 5.12 -3.01
C TRP A 115 8.19 6.61 -3.25
N ASP A 116 9.20 7.46 -3.01
CA ASP A 116 9.07 8.91 -3.13
C ASP A 116 8.78 9.32 -4.59
N GLY A 117 9.39 8.61 -5.54
CA GLY A 117 9.15 8.80 -6.97
C GLY A 117 7.79 8.31 -7.47
N LEU A 118 7.10 7.43 -6.74
CA LEU A 118 5.91 6.71 -7.23
C LEU A 118 4.75 7.65 -7.57
N PHE A 119 4.69 8.77 -6.87
CA PHE A 119 3.58 9.72 -6.93
C PHE A 119 4.00 11.15 -7.28
N VAL A 120 5.18 11.33 -7.89
CA VAL A 120 5.71 12.66 -8.21
C VAL A 120 4.77 13.47 -9.12
N ASP A 121 4.09 12.80 -10.05
CA ASP A 121 3.13 13.40 -10.99
C ASP A 121 1.67 13.30 -10.52
N ALA A 122 1.42 12.75 -9.33
CA ALA A 122 0.07 12.54 -8.83
C ALA A 122 -0.55 13.85 -8.32
N THR A 123 -1.84 14.05 -8.61
CA THR A 123 -2.55 15.25 -8.17
C THR A 123 -3.01 15.09 -6.72
N SER A 124 -2.64 16.05 -5.86
CA SER A 124 -3.15 16.09 -4.49
C SER A 124 -4.64 16.42 -4.50
N VAL A 125 -5.40 15.67 -3.71
CA VAL A 125 -6.85 15.83 -3.57
C VAL A 125 -7.24 15.82 -2.10
N ASP A 126 -8.48 16.22 -1.81
CA ASP A 126 -9.07 16.02 -0.49
C ASP A 126 -9.36 14.53 -0.24
N ALA A 127 -9.57 14.17 1.03
CA ALA A 127 -9.95 12.82 1.39
C ALA A 127 -11.24 12.40 0.66
N PRO A 128 -11.26 11.25 -0.03
CA PRO A 128 -12.45 10.82 -0.73
C PRO A 128 -13.59 10.59 0.27
N ALA A 129 -14.79 11.05 -0.09
CA ALA A 129 -15.98 10.79 0.71
C ALA A 129 -16.25 9.29 0.75
N ARG A 130 -16.45 8.73 1.95
CA ARG A 130 -16.78 7.32 2.11
C ARG A 130 -18.27 7.13 1.91
N GLU A 131 -18.68 6.29 0.96
CA GLU A 131 -20.09 5.91 0.82
C GLU A 131 -20.60 5.19 2.08
N ARG A 132 -19.74 4.44 2.78
CA ARG A 132 -20.11 3.67 3.98
C ARG A 132 -19.16 3.94 5.16
N PRO A 133 -19.32 5.06 5.89
CA PRO A 133 -18.44 5.40 7.01
C PRO A 133 -18.52 4.40 8.17
N ASP A 134 -19.67 3.75 8.36
CA ASP A 134 -19.91 2.78 9.45
C ASP A 134 -19.21 1.44 9.23
N ARG A 135 -18.69 1.18 8.03
CA ARG A 135 -17.89 -0.02 7.76
C ARG A 135 -16.45 0.20 8.19
N GLU A 136 -15.87 -0.86 8.72
CA GLU A 136 -14.43 -0.95 8.98
C GLU A 136 -13.64 -0.57 7.72
N TRP A 137 -12.65 0.30 7.89
CA TRP A 137 -11.93 0.94 6.77
C TRP A 137 -11.41 -0.09 5.77
N LEU A 138 -10.66 -1.09 6.25
CA LEU A 138 -10.21 -2.22 5.45
C LEU A 138 -10.38 -3.51 6.24
N ARG A 139 -11.21 -4.43 5.75
CA ARG A 139 -11.27 -5.80 6.27
C ARG A 139 -10.24 -6.67 5.59
N ALA A 140 -8.98 -6.51 5.99
CA ALA A 140 -7.89 -7.32 5.49
C ALA A 140 -8.07 -8.77 5.98
N SER A 141 -8.02 -9.73 5.05
CA SER A 141 -8.16 -11.15 5.40
C SER A 141 -6.81 -11.85 5.54
N ARG A 142 -5.78 -11.33 4.87
CA ARG A 142 -4.44 -11.89 4.82
C ARG A 142 -3.40 -10.79 4.69
N ALA A 143 -2.30 -10.97 5.41
CA ALA A 143 -1.08 -10.19 5.29
C ALA A 143 -0.01 -11.03 4.59
N ARG A 144 0.61 -10.50 3.53
CA ARG A 144 1.64 -11.21 2.77
C ARG A 144 2.85 -10.32 2.55
N VAL A 145 4.03 -10.85 2.84
CA VAL A 145 5.29 -10.21 2.44
C VAL A 145 5.57 -10.57 0.98
N LEU A 146 5.55 -9.58 0.10
CA LEU A 146 5.72 -9.80 -1.33
C LEU A 146 6.48 -8.65 -1.99
N SER A 147 6.96 -8.91 -3.19
CA SER A 147 7.43 -7.89 -4.12
C SER A 147 6.54 -7.90 -5.34
N PHE A 148 6.02 -6.73 -5.70
CA PHE A 148 5.28 -6.57 -6.94
C PHE A 148 6.23 -6.71 -8.12
N THR A 149 5.80 -7.41 -9.16
CA THR A 149 6.56 -7.55 -10.40
C THR A 149 5.76 -6.95 -11.54
N ARG A 150 6.42 -6.21 -12.42
CA ARG A 150 5.80 -5.65 -13.60
C ARG A 150 6.29 -6.38 -14.85
N ARG A 151 5.37 -6.76 -15.73
CA ARG A 151 5.68 -7.30 -17.05
C ARG A 151 4.90 -6.53 -18.12
N ARG A 152 5.57 -6.16 -19.21
CA ARG A 152 4.90 -5.60 -20.39
C ARG A 152 4.64 -6.71 -21.40
N MET A 153 3.39 -6.90 -21.76
CA MET A 153 2.94 -7.76 -22.85
C MET A 153 2.32 -6.86 -23.93
N VAL A 154 2.18 -7.37 -25.16
CA VAL A 154 1.68 -6.56 -26.29
C VAL A 154 0.32 -5.95 -25.94
N GLY A 155 0.30 -4.62 -25.74
CA GLY A 155 -0.90 -3.86 -25.36
C GLY A 155 -1.28 -3.88 -23.87
N PHE A 156 -0.57 -4.62 -23.01
CA PHE A 156 -0.91 -4.78 -21.60
C PHE A 156 0.28 -4.60 -20.66
N THR A 157 0.05 -3.95 -19.52
CA THR A 157 0.95 -3.99 -18.36
C THR A 157 0.37 -4.96 -17.34
N VAL A 158 1.12 -6.01 -17.05
CA VAL A 158 0.73 -7.07 -16.10
C VAL A 158 1.42 -6.81 -14.77
N LEU A 159 0.62 -6.72 -13.70
CA LEU A 159 1.07 -6.68 -12.32
C LEU A 159 1.03 -8.09 -11.73
N GLY A 160 2.20 -8.62 -11.45
CA GLY A 160 2.41 -9.83 -10.67
C GLY A 160 2.82 -9.52 -9.24
N ALA A 161 2.89 -10.57 -8.44
CA ALA A 161 3.54 -10.54 -7.14
C ALA A 161 4.30 -11.84 -6.95
N ARG A 162 5.47 -11.74 -6.30
CA ARG A 162 6.25 -12.88 -5.85
C ARG A 162 6.52 -12.74 -4.36
N ASP A 163 6.49 -13.85 -3.65
CA ASP A 163 6.96 -13.84 -2.27
C ASP A 163 8.46 -13.50 -2.28
N VAL A 164 8.90 -12.74 -1.27
CA VAL A 164 10.27 -12.22 -1.20
C VAL A 164 10.83 -12.42 0.19
N LEU A 165 12.10 -12.83 0.23
CA LEU A 165 12.83 -12.89 1.48
C LEU A 165 13.27 -11.47 1.86
N ILE A 166 12.78 -11.00 3.00
CA ILE A 166 13.19 -9.74 3.62
C ILE A 166 14.15 -10.00 4.79
N SER A 167 14.84 -8.96 5.24
CA SER A 167 15.72 -9.00 6.41
C SER A 167 15.01 -9.49 7.68
N SER A 168 15.77 -9.93 8.68
CA SER A 168 15.22 -10.28 9.99
C SER A 168 14.47 -9.11 10.64
N LEU A 169 14.97 -7.88 10.44
CA LEU A 169 14.33 -6.65 10.90
C LEU A 169 12.97 -6.45 10.20
N GLY A 170 12.92 -6.53 8.88
CA GLY A 170 11.68 -6.44 8.12
C GLY A 170 10.66 -7.50 8.50
N ARG A 171 11.10 -8.74 8.77
CA ARG A 171 10.20 -9.80 9.28
C ARG A 171 9.63 -9.48 10.65
N GLY A 172 10.41 -8.87 11.54
CA GLY A 172 9.93 -8.37 12.84
C GLY A 172 8.83 -7.34 12.65
N VAL A 173 9.15 -6.28 11.89
CA VAL A 173 8.21 -5.18 11.60
C VAL A 173 6.92 -5.69 10.94
N ALA A 174 7.03 -6.57 9.95
CA ALA A 174 5.86 -7.13 9.26
C ALA A 174 4.94 -7.91 10.21
N ARG A 175 5.50 -8.68 11.15
CA ARG A 175 4.72 -9.40 12.18
C ARG A 175 4.05 -8.44 13.14
N ASP A 176 4.76 -7.41 13.60
CA ASP A 176 4.20 -6.42 14.53
C ASP A 176 3.06 -5.62 13.88
N ILE A 177 3.15 -5.34 12.58
CA ILE A 177 2.07 -4.75 11.81
C ILE A 177 0.89 -5.73 11.72
N ALA A 178 1.13 -6.99 11.34
CA ALA A 178 0.08 -7.98 11.22
C ALA A 178 -0.69 -8.20 12.54
N VAL A 179 0.01 -8.22 13.68
CA VAL A 179 -0.62 -8.28 15.02
C VAL A 179 -1.43 -7.02 15.29
N SER A 180 -0.89 -5.84 15.00
CA SER A 180 -1.58 -4.56 15.18
C SER A 180 -2.86 -4.45 14.34
N GLU A 181 -2.84 -5.01 13.13
CA GLU A 181 -4.00 -5.05 12.21
C GLU A 181 -4.90 -6.27 12.47
N SER A 182 -4.55 -7.14 13.42
CA SER A 182 -5.28 -8.39 13.74
C SER A 182 -5.46 -9.33 12.54
N VAL A 183 -4.44 -9.43 11.67
CA VAL A 183 -4.45 -10.25 10.45
C VAL A 183 -3.39 -11.35 10.53
N GLY A 184 -3.70 -12.55 10.01
CA GLY A 184 -2.71 -13.61 9.84
C GLY A 184 -1.68 -13.28 8.76
N ILE A 185 -0.39 -13.50 9.04
CA ILE A 185 0.71 -13.22 8.12
C ILE A 185 1.31 -14.48 7.51
N THR A 186 1.54 -14.45 6.20
CA THR A 186 2.39 -15.40 5.48
C THR A 186 3.70 -14.70 5.13
N VAL A 187 4.81 -15.21 5.67
CA VAL A 187 6.19 -14.71 5.47
C VAL A 187 6.99 -15.78 4.74
#